data_AF-A0A250IC85-F1
#
_entry.id   AF-A0A250IC85-F1
#
_cell.length_a   1.000
_cell.length_b   1.000
_cell.length_c   1.000
_cell.angle_alpha   90.00
_cell.angle_beta   90.00
_cell.angle_gamma   90.00
#
_symmetry.space_group_name_H-M   'P 1'
#
loop_
_entity.id
_entity.type
_entity.pdbx_description
1 polymer ?
#
loop_
_entity_poly.entity_id
_entity_poly.type
_entity_poly.pdbx_seq_one_letter_code
_entity_poly.pdbx_strand_id
1 'polypeptide(L)'
;MRNYLGAIAAVVLGGCGGQGGAPAASGTLASGLELTREADGASGRFAQGEAEVRFSSRRVEPGVYRLEVRQNGMTLTGLVDAEQGVSSLDGFAEDNGADTQMLDGDRELLSGLYAALNAELPSGSALSPELKYLRRAVGLWAEHPGTLELQRTVMGEQGRGYTMLCSYAKCNGKNTGSCGTTYNWYSYVKHDCQHGSFDAAINQQIAQLGDHATCDGDELYMSGGKWVCGEPDHLSRPKVMGNCFGRCGGGCGGDTQYTLDATNHDGCVRNGHALTSGYCNDQFTAASDDELYAPDCY
;
A
#
# COMPACT_ATOMS: atom_id res chain seq x y z
N MET A 1 -5.78 -69.70 -50.42
CA MET A 1 -5.90 -70.35 -49.10
C MET A 1 -5.63 -69.32 -48.02
N ARG A 2 -6.60 -69.15 -47.10
CA ARG A 2 -6.57 -68.53 -45.76
C ARG A 2 -5.89 -67.15 -45.56
N ASN A 3 -6.77 -66.19 -45.28
CA ASN A 3 -6.66 -64.94 -44.51
C ASN A 3 -5.57 -64.93 -43.43
N TYR A 4 -4.97 -63.76 -43.18
CA TYR A 4 -5.07 -63.04 -41.90
C TYR A 4 -4.82 -61.53 -42.10
N LEU A 5 -5.73 -60.74 -41.52
CA LEU A 5 -5.68 -59.29 -41.35
C LEU A 5 -4.83 -58.95 -40.11
N GLY A 6 -4.12 -57.82 -40.18
CA GLY A 6 -3.48 -57.18 -39.02
C GLY A 6 -2.93 -55.81 -39.44
N ALA A 7 -3.74 -54.77 -39.26
CA ALA A 7 -3.43 -53.39 -39.66
C ALA A 7 -2.39 -52.74 -38.73
N ILE A 8 -1.40 -52.06 -39.34
CA ILE A 8 -0.44 -51.19 -38.68
C ILE A 8 -0.97 -49.75 -38.73
N ALA A 9 -1.12 -49.11 -37.57
CA ALA A 9 -1.48 -47.70 -37.44
C ALA A 9 -0.28 -46.81 -37.84
N ALA A 10 -0.51 -45.90 -38.78
CA ALA A 10 0.45 -44.91 -39.22
C ALA A 10 0.23 -43.56 -38.49
N VAL A 11 1.37 -43.02 -38.05
CA VAL A 11 1.60 -41.71 -37.42
C VAL A 11 1.17 -40.55 -38.34
N VAL A 12 0.62 -39.48 -37.76
CA VAL A 12 0.70 -38.13 -38.36
C VAL A 12 1.12 -37.12 -37.29
N LEU A 13 2.32 -36.57 -37.49
CA LEU A 13 2.81 -35.31 -36.93
C LEU A 13 2.16 -34.14 -37.70
N GLY A 14 1.77 -33.08 -36.99
CA GLY A 14 1.34 -31.81 -37.56
C GLY A 14 1.88 -30.64 -36.73
N GLY A 15 2.64 -29.76 -37.38
CA GLY A 15 3.33 -28.62 -36.78
C GLY A 15 2.54 -27.30 -36.78
N CYS A 16 3.27 -26.25 -36.35
CA CYS A 16 2.89 -24.89 -35.94
C CYS A 16 2.07 -24.03 -36.93
N GLY A 17 1.29 -23.08 -36.38
CA GLY A 17 0.97 -21.80 -37.02
C GLY A 17 -0.43 -21.25 -36.72
N GLY A 18 -0.55 -20.24 -35.86
CA GLY A 18 -1.79 -19.48 -35.68
C GLY A 18 -1.79 -18.59 -34.43
N GLN A 19 -1.36 -17.34 -34.59
CA GLN A 19 -1.59 -16.24 -33.63
C GLN A 19 -3.09 -16.07 -33.38
N GLY A 20 -3.51 -16.27 -32.14
CA GLY A 20 -4.81 -15.85 -31.62
C GLY A 20 -4.59 -15.38 -30.19
N GLY A 21 -4.91 -14.11 -29.92
CA GLY A 21 -4.63 -13.44 -28.64
C GLY A 21 -5.10 -14.27 -27.46
N ALA A 22 -4.22 -14.38 -26.46
CA ALA A 22 -4.60 -14.96 -25.17
C ALA A 22 -5.82 -14.19 -24.65
N PRO A 23 -6.91 -14.88 -24.24
CA PRO A 23 -8.00 -14.21 -23.58
C PRO A 23 -7.45 -13.57 -22.29
N ALA A 24 -7.82 -12.31 -22.05
CA ALA A 24 -7.53 -11.62 -20.80
C ALA A 24 -8.00 -12.51 -19.65
N ALA A 25 -7.08 -12.89 -18.77
CA ALA A 25 -7.39 -13.67 -17.59
C ALA A 25 -8.18 -12.78 -16.62
N SER A 26 -9.51 -12.81 -16.74
CA SER A 26 -10.44 -12.23 -15.77
C SER A 26 -10.68 -13.29 -14.70
N GLY A 27 -9.87 -13.26 -13.63
CA GLY A 27 -10.19 -14.00 -12.41
C GLY A 27 -11.11 -13.14 -11.55
N THR A 28 -12.10 -13.75 -10.90
CA THR A 28 -12.77 -13.13 -9.76
C THR A 28 -11.85 -13.33 -8.56
N LEU A 29 -11.26 -12.24 -8.07
CA LEU A 29 -10.19 -12.25 -7.08
C LEU A 29 -10.83 -11.99 -5.70
N ALA A 30 -10.05 -11.65 -4.66
CA ALA A 30 -10.56 -11.33 -3.31
C ALA A 30 -11.91 -10.60 -3.35
N SER A 31 -12.85 -10.96 -2.46
CA SER A 31 -14.29 -10.66 -2.61
C SER A 31 -14.56 -9.24 -3.14
N GLY A 32 -15.14 -9.16 -4.34
CA GLY A 32 -15.54 -7.89 -4.97
C GLY A 32 -14.53 -7.29 -5.96
N LEU A 33 -13.29 -7.79 -6.04
CA LEU A 33 -12.28 -7.32 -6.99
C LEU A 33 -12.33 -8.05 -8.33
N GLU A 34 -12.40 -7.28 -9.41
CA GLU A 34 -12.19 -7.71 -10.77
C GLU A 34 -11.02 -6.93 -11.36
N LEU A 35 -9.98 -7.65 -11.79
CA LEU A 35 -8.75 -7.08 -12.31
C LEU A 35 -8.44 -7.65 -13.70
N THR A 36 -8.29 -6.77 -14.68
CA THR A 36 -7.77 -7.08 -16.00
C THR A 36 -6.36 -6.53 -16.13
N ARG A 37 -5.42 -7.38 -16.56
CA ARG A 37 -4.01 -7.02 -16.78
C ARG A 37 -3.72 -7.02 -18.28
N GLU A 38 -3.09 -5.96 -18.75
CA GLU A 38 -2.67 -5.76 -20.12
C GLU A 38 -1.15 -5.51 -20.18
N ALA A 39 -0.57 -5.48 -21.38
CA ALA A 39 0.88 -5.34 -21.55
C ALA A 39 1.44 -4.02 -20.99
N ASP A 40 0.65 -2.94 -21.07
CA ASP A 40 1.03 -1.58 -20.69
C ASP A 40 0.11 -1.00 -19.61
N GLY A 41 -0.65 -1.84 -18.90
CA GLY A 41 -1.62 -1.34 -17.95
C GLY A 41 -2.42 -2.40 -17.21
N ALA A 42 -3.27 -1.91 -16.33
CA ALA A 42 -4.26 -2.70 -15.64
C ALA A 42 -5.53 -1.87 -15.47
N SER A 43 -6.68 -2.52 -15.44
CA SER A 43 -7.95 -1.88 -15.13
C SER A 43 -8.86 -2.83 -14.38
N GLY A 44 -9.88 -2.29 -13.72
CA GLY A 44 -10.75 -3.14 -12.95
C GLY A 44 -11.86 -2.40 -12.25
N ARG A 45 -12.61 -3.19 -11.47
CA ARG A 45 -13.61 -2.69 -10.53
C ARG A 45 -13.46 -3.38 -9.18
N PHE A 46 -13.84 -2.67 -8.14
CA PHE A 46 -14.00 -3.21 -6.80
C PHE A 46 -15.38 -2.84 -6.28
N ALA A 47 -16.10 -3.80 -5.71
CA ALA A 47 -17.44 -3.58 -5.16
C ALA A 47 -17.51 -4.01 -3.68
N GLN A 48 -18.08 -3.14 -2.85
CA GLN A 48 -18.33 -3.37 -1.43
C GLN A 48 -19.75 -2.91 -1.08
N GLY A 49 -20.67 -3.87 -0.90
CA GLY A 49 -22.09 -3.56 -0.73
C GLY A 49 -22.68 -2.94 -2.00
N GLU A 50 -23.28 -1.75 -1.87
CA GLU A 50 -23.81 -0.98 -3.00
C GLU A 50 -22.78 0.00 -3.61
N ALA A 51 -21.62 0.15 -2.97
CA ALA A 51 -20.56 1.04 -3.42
C ALA A 51 -19.63 0.35 -4.42
N GLU A 52 -19.18 1.09 -5.43
CA GLU A 52 -18.28 0.61 -6.49
C GLU A 52 -17.13 1.61 -6.70
N VAL A 53 -15.94 1.06 -6.90
CA VAL A 53 -14.77 1.76 -7.42
C VAL A 53 -14.42 1.22 -8.79
N ARG A 54 -14.13 2.10 -9.74
CA ARG A 54 -13.48 1.73 -11.01
C ARG A 54 -12.09 2.29 -11.05
N PHE A 55 -11.15 1.53 -11.57
CA PHE A 55 -9.77 1.97 -11.61
C PHE A 55 -9.06 1.59 -12.90
N SER A 56 -8.03 2.36 -13.24
CA SER A 56 -7.09 2.04 -14.29
C SER A 56 -5.70 2.58 -13.98
N SER A 57 -4.71 1.89 -14.51
CA SER A 57 -3.32 2.30 -14.53
C SER A 57 -2.75 1.97 -15.90
N ARG A 58 -2.06 2.92 -16.51
CA ARG A 58 -1.46 2.73 -17.82
C ARG A 58 -0.12 3.43 -17.91
N ARG A 59 0.84 2.80 -18.55
CA ARG A 59 2.06 3.46 -18.98
C ARG A 59 1.74 4.39 -20.15
N VAL A 60 2.02 5.68 -19.99
CA VAL A 60 1.77 6.69 -21.04
C VAL A 60 3.04 7.09 -21.78
N GLU A 61 4.17 7.02 -21.10
CA GLU A 61 5.52 7.18 -21.65
C GLU A 61 6.46 6.21 -20.90
N PRO A 62 7.68 5.92 -21.41
CA PRO A 62 8.64 5.14 -20.66
C PRO A 62 8.87 5.72 -19.25
N GLY A 63 8.62 4.93 -18.21
CA GLY A 63 8.75 5.38 -16.81
C GLY A 63 7.62 6.28 -16.29
N VAL A 64 6.63 6.63 -17.12
CA VAL A 64 5.51 7.52 -16.74
C VAL A 64 4.18 6.77 -16.74
N TYR A 65 3.48 6.81 -15.61
CA TYR A 65 2.27 6.05 -15.36
C TYR A 65 1.10 6.98 -15.06
N ARG A 66 -0.01 6.82 -15.80
CA ARG A 66 -1.28 7.49 -15.50
C ARG A 66 -2.18 6.54 -14.73
N LEU A 67 -2.65 7.02 -13.60
CA LEU A 67 -3.55 6.35 -12.67
C LEU A 67 -4.89 7.07 -12.68
N GLU A 68 -5.98 6.32 -12.60
CA GLU A 68 -7.32 6.87 -12.48
C GLU A 68 -8.15 5.97 -11.58
N VAL A 69 -8.85 6.55 -10.60
CA VAL A 69 -9.77 5.86 -9.70
C VAL A 69 -11.05 6.69 -9.62
N ARG A 70 -12.20 6.05 -9.82
CA ARG A 70 -13.52 6.69 -9.81
C ARG A 70 -14.40 6.04 -8.76
N GLN A 71 -14.99 6.85 -7.90
CA GLN A 71 -15.90 6.42 -6.84
C GLN A 71 -16.82 7.56 -6.42
N ASN A 72 -18.06 7.26 -6.02
CA ASN A 72 -18.97 8.23 -5.37
C ASN A 72 -19.09 9.61 -6.08
N GLY A 73 -19.02 9.67 -7.41
CA GLY A 73 -19.05 10.92 -8.17
C GLY A 73 -17.77 11.76 -8.10
N MET A 74 -16.66 11.16 -7.67
CA MET A 74 -15.31 11.72 -7.62
C MET A 74 -14.37 10.92 -8.54
N THR A 75 -13.53 11.64 -9.28
CA THR A 75 -12.39 11.07 -10.01
C THR A 75 -11.10 11.49 -9.32
N LEU A 76 -10.28 10.51 -8.95
CA LEU A 76 -8.91 10.66 -8.49
C LEU A 76 -7.96 10.32 -9.64
N THR A 77 -6.96 11.16 -9.88
CA THR A 77 -5.99 10.95 -10.94
C THR A 77 -4.57 11.04 -10.42
N GLY A 78 -3.68 10.25 -11.02
CA GLY A 78 -2.26 10.30 -10.75
C GLY A 78 -1.46 10.33 -12.05
N LEU A 79 -0.40 11.12 -12.08
CA LEU A 79 0.66 11.02 -13.10
C LEU A 79 1.97 10.82 -12.36
N VAL A 80 2.53 9.61 -12.45
CA VAL A 80 3.76 9.22 -11.75
C VAL A 80 4.89 9.15 -12.76
N ASP A 81 5.84 10.07 -12.67
CA ASP A 81 7.14 9.98 -13.33
C ASP A 81 8.12 9.28 -12.37
N ALA A 82 8.35 7.99 -12.63
CA ALA A 82 9.23 7.16 -11.81
C ALA A 82 10.71 7.46 -12.03
N GLU A 83 11.08 8.01 -13.19
CA GLU A 83 12.47 8.29 -13.54
C GLU A 83 12.94 9.60 -12.92
N GLN A 84 12.10 10.64 -13.01
CA GLN A 84 12.38 11.93 -12.37
C GLN A 84 12.01 11.94 -10.88
N GLY A 85 11.27 10.94 -10.41
CA GLY A 85 10.78 10.90 -9.04
C GLY A 85 9.79 12.03 -8.76
N VAL A 86 8.92 12.36 -9.73
CA VAL A 86 7.91 13.42 -9.57
C VAL A 86 6.52 12.87 -9.91
N SER A 87 5.56 13.08 -9.02
CA SER A 87 4.17 12.71 -9.22
C SER A 87 3.26 13.91 -9.08
N SER A 88 2.17 13.94 -9.84
CA SER A 88 1.01 14.75 -9.51
C SER A 88 -0.17 13.85 -9.15
N LEU A 89 -0.81 14.12 -8.04
CA LEU A 89 -2.08 13.52 -7.64
C LEU A 89 -3.15 14.61 -7.65
N ASP A 90 -4.37 14.26 -8.01
CA ASP A 90 -5.50 15.18 -8.05
C ASP A 90 -6.81 14.46 -7.78
N GLY A 91 -7.84 15.20 -7.38
CA GLY A 91 -9.16 14.69 -7.10
C GLY A 91 -10.24 15.75 -7.27
N PHE A 92 -11.22 15.46 -8.12
CA PHE A 92 -12.28 16.40 -8.49
C PHE A 92 -13.64 15.70 -8.65
N ALA A 93 -14.71 16.47 -8.51
CA ALA A 93 -16.07 15.98 -8.72
C ALA A 93 -16.34 15.71 -10.21
N GLU A 94 -16.94 14.56 -10.53
CA GLU A 94 -17.18 14.12 -11.92
C GLU A 94 -18.15 15.02 -12.68
N ASP A 95 -19.17 15.54 -12.00
CA ASP A 95 -20.27 16.27 -12.64
C ASP A 95 -19.86 17.66 -13.17
N ASN A 96 -18.86 18.28 -12.55
CA ASN A 96 -18.49 19.67 -12.83
C ASN A 96 -16.98 19.96 -12.82
N GLY A 97 -16.13 18.98 -12.49
CA GLY A 97 -14.68 19.13 -12.42
C GLY A 97 -14.20 20.06 -11.29
N ALA A 98 -15.05 20.40 -10.33
CA ALA A 98 -14.66 21.24 -9.21
C ALA A 98 -13.86 20.46 -8.17
N ASP A 99 -13.02 21.17 -7.42
CA ASP A 99 -12.29 20.64 -6.29
C ASP A 99 -13.27 19.98 -5.30
N THR A 100 -12.85 18.85 -4.75
CA THR A 100 -13.62 18.09 -3.76
C THR A 100 -12.73 17.65 -2.61
N GLN A 101 -13.31 16.95 -1.63
CA GLN A 101 -12.61 16.46 -0.45
C GLN A 101 -12.86 14.97 -0.26
N MET A 102 -11.89 14.28 0.34
CA MET A 102 -12.02 12.89 0.73
C MET A 102 -12.87 12.77 1.99
N LEU A 103 -14.02 12.08 1.91
CA LEU A 103 -14.89 11.80 3.06
C LEU A 103 -14.55 10.44 3.70
N ASP A 104 -15.11 10.17 4.89
CA ASP A 104 -14.84 8.92 5.62
C ASP A 104 -15.29 7.68 4.83
N GLY A 105 -16.47 7.74 4.20
CA GLY A 105 -16.97 6.64 3.36
C GLY A 105 -16.15 6.42 2.08
N ASP A 106 -15.55 7.50 1.54
CA ASP A 106 -14.64 7.40 0.39
C ASP A 106 -13.33 6.70 0.78
N ARG A 107 -12.79 7.03 1.97
CA ARG A 107 -11.62 6.36 2.53
C ARG A 107 -11.89 4.89 2.81
N GLU A 108 -13.01 4.57 3.47
CA GLU A 108 -13.37 3.18 3.77
C GLU A 108 -13.43 2.32 2.51
N LEU A 109 -14.03 2.84 1.44
CA LEU A 109 -14.11 2.15 0.15
C LEU A 109 -12.73 1.97 -0.51
N LEU A 110 -11.85 2.98 -0.44
CA LEU A 110 -10.48 2.88 -0.94
C LEU A 110 -9.61 1.95 -0.09
N SER A 111 -9.79 1.92 1.23
CA SER A 111 -9.14 0.95 2.12
C SER A 111 -9.55 -0.47 1.76
N GLY A 112 -10.82 -0.69 1.42
CA GLY A 112 -11.33 -1.96 0.89
C GLY A 112 -10.66 -2.35 -0.42
N LEU A 113 -10.58 -1.42 -1.39
CA LEU A 113 -9.86 -1.65 -2.64
C LEU A 113 -8.37 -1.96 -2.39
N TYR A 114 -7.72 -1.20 -1.52
CA TYR A 114 -6.31 -1.38 -1.18
C TYR A 114 -6.04 -2.77 -0.59
N ALA A 115 -6.85 -3.18 0.37
CA ALA A 115 -6.78 -4.52 0.97
C ALA A 115 -6.98 -5.62 -0.09
N ALA A 116 -7.97 -5.45 -0.99
CA ALA A 116 -8.20 -6.40 -2.07
C ALA A 116 -7.03 -6.49 -3.06
N LEU A 117 -6.42 -5.35 -3.41
CA LEU A 117 -5.20 -5.30 -4.24
C LEU A 117 -4.02 -5.98 -3.55
N ASN A 118 -3.82 -5.76 -2.25
CA ASN A 118 -2.75 -6.40 -1.47
C ASN A 118 -2.94 -7.92 -1.35
N ALA A 119 -4.18 -8.39 -1.21
CA ALA A 119 -4.46 -9.82 -1.15
C ALA A 119 -4.19 -10.53 -2.49
N GLU A 120 -4.40 -9.84 -3.60
CA GLU A 120 -4.32 -10.42 -4.95
C GLU A 120 -2.95 -10.25 -5.63
N LEU A 121 -2.25 -9.16 -5.33
CA LEU A 121 -1.01 -8.80 -6.00
C LEU A 121 0.20 -9.22 -5.16
N PRO A 122 1.28 -9.69 -5.80
CA PRO A 122 2.53 -9.90 -5.07
C PRO A 122 3.03 -8.58 -4.47
N SER A 123 3.73 -8.68 -3.35
CA SER A 123 4.44 -7.54 -2.75
C SER A 123 5.78 -7.28 -3.45
N GLY A 124 6.27 -6.05 -3.36
CA GLY A 124 7.61 -5.66 -3.74
C GLY A 124 7.93 -5.80 -5.23
N SER A 125 9.17 -6.18 -5.53
CA SER A 125 9.76 -6.14 -6.89
C SER A 125 9.12 -7.08 -7.92
N ALA A 126 8.28 -8.01 -7.48
CA ALA A 126 7.55 -8.93 -8.36
C ALA A 126 6.33 -8.27 -9.02
N LEU A 127 5.91 -7.09 -8.57
CA LEU A 127 4.77 -6.36 -9.12
C LEU A 127 5.18 -5.51 -10.33
N SER A 128 4.34 -5.48 -11.38
CA SER A 128 4.59 -4.60 -12.52
C SER A 128 4.49 -3.13 -12.07
N PRO A 129 5.28 -2.20 -12.65
CA PRO A 129 5.25 -0.80 -12.25
C PRO A 129 3.86 -0.16 -12.29
N GLU A 130 3.04 -0.52 -13.29
CA GLU A 130 1.67 -0.01 -13.47
C GLU A 130 0.81 -0.36 -12.25
N LEU A 131 0.87 -1.61 -11.80
CA LEU A 131 0.12 -2.07 -10.63
C LEU A 131 0.74 -1.59 -9.32
N LYS A 132 2.07 -1.47 -9.27
CA LYS A 132 2.80 -0.94 -8.11
C LYS A 132 2.37 0.48 -7.78
N TYR A 133 2.41 1.38 -8.77
CA TYR A 133 2.02 2.77 -8.54
C TYR A 133 0.52 2.95 -8.36
N LEU A 134 -0.32 2.14 -9.02
CA LEU A 134 -1.75 2.11 -8.73
C LEU A 134 -2.01 1.77 -7.25
N ARG A 135 -1.40 0.68 -6.77
CA ARG A 135 -1.57 0.25 -5.39
C ARG A 135 -1.11 1.33 -4.41
N ARG A 136 0.10 1.85 -4.59
CA ARG A 136 0.66 2.92 -3.74
C ARG A 136 -0.21 4.17 -3.73
N ALA A 137 -0.71 4.61 -4.88
CA ALA A 137 -1.61 5.77 -4.95
C ALA A 137 -2.96 5.52 -4.26
N VAL A 138 -3.55 4.33 -4.43
CA VAL A 138 -4.77 3.93 -3.71
C VAL A 138 -4.53 3.91 -2.20
N GLY A 139 -3.39 3.38 -1.75
CA GLY A 139 -3.01 3.39 -0.33
C GLY A 139 -2.91 4.81 0.23
N LEU A 140 -2.28 5.71 -0.52
CA LEU A 140 -2.17 7.12 -0.15
C LEU A 140 -3.53 7.81 -0.11
N TRP A 141 -4.39 7.60 -1.10
CA TRP A 141 -5.74 8.17 -1.12
C TRP A 141 -6.64 7.62 -0.01
N ALA A 142 -6.50 6.34 0.34
CA ALA A 142 -7.23 5.72 1.44
C ALA A 142 -6.92 6.38 2.80
N GLU A 143 -5.70 6.89 2.97
CA GLU A 143 -5.25 7.61 4.17
C GLU A 143 -5.36 9.13 4.04
N HIS A 144 -5.87 9.66 2.92
CA HIS A 144 -5.84 11.10 2.64
C HIS A 144 -6.77 11.88 3.58
N PRO A 145 -6.26 12.82 4.39
CA PRO A 145 -7.06 13.60 5.32
C PRO A 145 -8.10 14.46 4.60
N GLY A 146 -9.34 14.46 5.08
CA GLY A 146 -10.40 15.33 4.55
C GLY A 146 -10.13 16.84 4.72
N THR A 147 -9.11 17.20 5.49
CA THR A 147 -8.67 18.58 5.73
C THR A 147 -7.57 19.04 4.77
N LEU A 148 -7.09 18.16 3.88
CA LEU A 148 -6.11 18.49 2.84
C LEU A 148 -6.77 18.50 1.45
N GLU A 149 -6.29 19.41 0.60
CA GLU A 149 -6.62 19.41 -0.82
C GLU A 149 -6.16 18.09 -1.46
N LEU A 150 -6.94 17.57 -2.42
CA LEU A 150 -6.59 16.37 -3.17
C LEU A 150 -5.53 16.64 -4.25
N GLN A 151 -5.41 17.89 -4.69
CA GLN A 151 -4.40 18.32 -5.64
C GLN A 151 -3.04 18.44 -4.98
N ARG A 152 -2.05 17.72 -5.51
CA ARG A 152 -0.69 17.70 -4.96
C ARG A 152 0.37 17.37 -5.98
N THR A 153 1.52 18.00 -5.87
CA THR A 153 2.78 17.50 -6.44
C THR A 153 3.59 16.81 -5.35
N VAL A 154 4.02 15.59 -5.62
CA VAL A 154 4.90 14.80 -4.76
C VAL A 154 6.24 14.67 -5.45
N MET A 155 7.32 15.03 -4.76
CA MET A 155 8.68 14.85 -5.25
C MET A 155 9.34 13.80 -4.39
N GLY A 156 9.75 12.68 -4.99
CA GLY A 156 10.61 11.69 -4.34
C GLY A 156 11.96 12.35 -4.06
N GLU A 157 12.23 12.71 -2.81
CA GLU A 157 13.37 13.54 -2.45
C GLU A 157 14.72 12.82 -2.61
N GLN A 158 15.31 12.85 -3.81
CA GLN A 158 16.70 12.40 -4.03
C GLN A 158 17.71 13.17 -3.15
N GLY A 159 17.37 14.37 -2.67
CA GLY A 159 18.25 15.27 -1.90
C GLY A 159 18.12 15.21 -0.37
N ARG A 160 16.98 14.77 0.18
CA ARG A 160 16.80 14.58 1.63
C ARG A 160 17.00 13.12 2.06
N GLY A 161 16.89 12.18 1.11
CA GLY A 161 17.18 10.77 1.30
C GLY A 161 16.15 10.10 2.20
N TYR A 162 15.48 9.07 1.68
CA TYR A 162 14.60 8.23 2.51
C TYR A 162 15.39 7.70 3.71
N THR A 163 14.91 7.98 4.93
CA THR A 163 15.45 7.33 6.11
C THR A 163 14.85 5.93 6.21
N MET A 164 15.45 5.00 5.45
CA MET A 164 15.01 3.61 5.38
C MET A 164 15.28 2.88 6.69
N LEU A 165 14.28 2.16 7.18
CA LEU A 165 14.36 1.34 8.40
C LEU A 165 14.44 -0.16 8.08
N CYS A 166 14.75 -0.53 6.83
CA CYS A 166 14.82 -1.93 6.37
C CYS A 166 15.74 -2.84 7.21
N SER A 167 16.83 -2.30 7.76
CA SER A 167 17.74 -3.05 8.62
C SER A 167 17.11 -3.46 9.95
N TYR A 168 16.10 -2.73 10.43
CA TYR A 168 15.33 -3.07 11.61
C TYR A 168 14.22 -4.09 11.28
N ALA A 169 13.63 -4.02 10.08
CA ALA A 169 12.64 -4.99 9.60
C ALA A 169 13.25 -6.37 9.28
N LYS A 170 14.55 -6.43 8.97
CA LYS A 170 15.25 -7.65 8.56
C LYS A 170 16.21 -8.17 9.63
N CYS A 171 16.20 -9.48 9.86
CA CYS A 171 17.25 -10.16 10.59
C CYS A 171 17.67 -11.49 9.97
N ASN A 172 18.99 -11.75 9.90
CA ASN A 172 19.56 -13.02 9.39
C ASN A 172 19.01 -13.40 8.01
N GLY A 173 18.73 -12.39 7.18
CA GLY A 173 18.15 -12.60 5.85
C GLY A 173 16.63 -12.75 5.82
N LYS A 174 15.94 -12.78 6.95
CA LYS A 174 14.48 -12.94 7.06
C LYS A 174 13.82 -11.66 7.57
N ASN A 175 12.62 -11.35 7.09
CA ASN A 175 11.88 -10.13 7.47
C ASN A 175 11.01 -10.38 8.68
N THR A 176 11.66 -10.78 9.76
CA THR A 176 11.03 -11.14 11.03
C THR A 176 11.25 -10.09 12.10
N GLY A 177 11.91 -8.97 11.78
CA GLY A 177 12.31 -7.91 12.73
C GLY A 177 13.02 -8.34 14.01
N SER A 178 13.47 -9.59 14.11
CA SER A 178 13.98 -10.21 15.34
C SER A 178 15.18 -11.09 15.06
N CYS A 179 16.26 -10.89 15.81
CA CYS A 179 17.53 -11.62 15.67
C CYS A 179 17.75 -12.75 16.67
N GLY A 180 16.69 -13.36 17.18
CA GLY A 180 16.74 -14.46 18.15
C GLY A 180 15.97 -14.11 19.42
N THR A 181 16.51 -14.40 20.60
CA THR A 181 15.92 -14.03 21.90
C THR A 181 16.00 -12.53 22.21
N THR A 182 16.63 -11.74 21.33
CA THR A 182 16.76 -10.29 21.47
C THR A 182 16.02 -9.63 20.31
N TYR A 183 14.96 -8.91 20.65
CA TYR A 183 14.18 -8.10 19.72
C TYR A 183 15.04 -6.92 19.20
N ASN A 184 14.98 -6.63 17.89
CA ASN A 184 15.59 -5.42 17.33
C ASN A 184 14.61 -4.27 17.55
N TRP A 185 14.83 -3.51 18.63
CA TRP A 185 14.01 -2.35 18.93
C TRP A 185 14.52 -1.13 18.18
N TYR A 186 13.58 -0.43 17.55
CA TYR A 186 13.74 0.94 17.11
C TYR A 186 13.02 1.84 18.13
N SER A 187 13.73 2.82 18.70
CA SER A 187 13.16 3.78 19.65
C SER A 187 13.17 5.16 19.02
N TYR A 188 12.04 5.85 19.05
CA TYR A 188 11.93 7.20 18.51
C TYR A 188 10.97 8.05 19.34
N VAL A 189 11.23 9.35 19.43
CA VAL A 189 10.41 10.28 20.23
C VAL A 189 9.25 10.80 19.40
N LYS A 190 8.03 10.70 19.91
CA LYS A 190 6.83 11.24 19.26
C LYS A 190 6.29 12.42 20.05
N HIS A 191 5.31 13.11 19.49
CA HIS A 191 4.60 14.18 20.17
C HIS A 191 3.30 13.63 20.77
N ASP A 192 3.10 13.83 22.06
CA ASP A 192 1.82 13.66 22.73
C ASP A 192 1.44 15.03 23.32
N CYS A 193 0.33 15.58 22.83
CA CYS A 193 -0.20 16.89 23.23
C CYS A 193 -0.41 17.02 24.74
N GLN A 194 -0.61 15.91 25.47
CA GLN A 194 -0.81 15.92 26.91
C GLN A 194 0.47 15.72 27.72
N HIS A 195 1.54 15.20 27.11
CA HIS A 195 2.71 14.69 27.83
C HIS A 195 4.05 15.29 27.36
N GLY A 196 4.04 16.25 26.43
CA GLY A 196 5.18 17.18 26.20
C GLY A 196 5.64 17.25 24.75
N SER A 197 6.72 18.00 24.50
CA SER A 197 7.30 18.15 23.17
C SER A 197 7.99 16.86 22.67
N PHE A 198 8.44 16.86 21.40
CA PHE A 198 9.25 15.80 20.78
C PHE A 198 10.57 15.48 21.53
N ASP A 199 10.96 16.23 22.55
CA ASP A 199 12.16 15.96 23.35
C ASP A 199 11.84 15.18 24.64
N ALA A 200 10.55 15.01 24.96
CA ALA A 200 10.13 14.33 26.16
C ALA A 200 10.28 12.82 25.99
N ALA A 201 11.20 12.20 26.73
CA ALA A 201 11.42 10.75 26.69
C ALA A 201 10.17 9.92 27.05
N ILE A 202 9.17 10.52 27.69
CA ILE A 202 7.87 9.92 27.98
C ILE A 202 6.98 9.78 26.73
N ASN A 203 7.30 10.44 25.64
CA ASN A 203 6.59 10.32 24.38
C ASN A 203 7.31 9.37 23.40
N GLN A 204 8.27 8.58 23.87
CA GLN A 204 9.04 7.65 23.03
C GLN A 204 8.28 6.37 22.72
N GLN A 205 7.96 6.13 21.46
CA GLN A 205 7.48 4.83 21.04
C GLN A 205 8.68 3.88 20.84
N ILE A 206 8.57 2.65 21.34
CA ILE A 206 9.58 1.60 21.16
C ILE A 206 8.95 0.53 20.27
N ALA A 207 9.44 0.43 19.05
CA ALA A 207 8.83 -0.36 18.00
C ALA A 207 9.72 -1.51 17.53
N GLN A 208 9.07 -2.57 17.08
CA GLN A 208 9.70 -3.65 16.35
C GLN A 208 9.05 -3.76 14.96
N LEU A 209 9.83 -3.45 13.92
CA LEU A 209 9.36 -3.39 12.53
C LEU A 209 9.38 -4.77 11.89
N GLY A 210 8.51 -5.03 10.92
CA GLY A 210 8.43 -6.31 10.19
C GLY A 210 7.17 -7.10 10.52
N ASP A 211 7.03 -8.30 9.95
CA ASP A 211 5.88 -9.16 10.22
C ASP A 211 6.07 -9.90 11.55
N HIS A 212 5.30 -9.48 12.57
CA HIS A 212 5.33 -10.04 13.92
C HIS A 212 3.94 -10.52 14.32
N ALA A 213 3.67 -11.79 14.06
CA ALA A 213 2.47 -12.52 14.46
C ALA A 213 1.18 -12.17 13.68
N THR A 214 0.23 -13.10 13.70
CA THR A 214 -1.04 -13.00 12.97
C THR A 214 -2.14 -12.57 13.91
N CYS A 215 -2.44 -11.28 13.96
CA CYS A 215 -3.64 -10.77 14.63
C CYS A 215 -4.50 -9.99 13.63
N ASP A 216 -5.81 -9.93 13.86
CA ASP A 216 -6.76 -9.26 12.96
C ASP A 216 -6.52 -7.75 12.79
N GLY A 217 -5.58 -7.17 13.55
CA GLY A 217 -5.16 -5.77 13.44
C GLY A 217 -3.67 -5.58 13.09
N ASP A 218 -2.96 -6.63 12.64
CA ASP A 218 -1.54 -6.64 12.21
C ASP A 218 -0.49 -6.01 13.18
N GLU A 219 -0.92 -5.52 14.34
CA GLU A 219 -0.11 -4.92 15.41
C GLU A 219 -0.44 -5.47 16.79
N LEU A 220 0.60 -5.55 17.61
CA LEU A 220 0.52 -5.80 19.04
C LEU A 220 1.14 -4.64 19.83
N TYR A 221 0.52 -4.29 20.95
CA TYR A 221 1.06 -3.34 21.93
C TYR A 221 1.10 -3.93 23.33
N MET A 222 2.01 -3.42 24.16
CA MET A 222 2.17 -3.85 25.54
C MET A 222 1.22 -3.09 26.47
N SER A 223 0.26 -3.79 27.07
CA SER A 223 -0.66 -3.26 28.08
C SER A 223 -0.67 -4.14 29.33
N GLY A 224 -0.46 -3.55 30.51
CA GLY A 224 -0.46 -4.29 31.78
C GLY A 224 0.54 -5.46 31.84
N GLY A 225 1.66 -5.37 31.11
CA GLY A 225 2.66 -6.43 31.00
C GLY A 225 2.29 -7.59 30.06
N LYS A 226 1.24 -7.45 29.26
CA LYS A 226 0.81 -8.42 28.24
C LYS A 226 0.75 -7.78 26.86
N TRP A 227 1.05 -8.55 25.83
CA TRP A 227 0.80 -8.17 24.45
C TRP A 227 -0.70 -8.31 24.14
N VAL A 228 -1.28 -7.26 23.59
CA VAL A 228 -2.68 -7.19 23.16
C VAL A 228 -2.75 -6.65 21.74
N CYS A 229 -3.74 -7.09 20.99
CA CYS A 229 -3.94 -6.66 19.61
C CYS A 229 -4.64 -5.29 19.57
N GLY A 230 -4.29 -4.48 18.58
CA GLY A 230 -4.92 -3.19 18.31
C GLY A 230 -3.94 -2.03 18.44
N GLU A 231 -4.48 -0.82 18.41
CA GLU A 231 -3.68 0.40 18.50
C GLU A 231 -3.74 0.97 19.92
N PRO A 232 -2.60 1.36 20.50
CA PRO A 232 -2.62 2.13 21.74
C PRO A 232 -3.27 3.48 21.47
N ASP A 233 -4.20 3.90 22.34
CA ASP A 233 -4.78 5.24 22.31
C ASP A 233 -4.26 6.04 23.52
N HIS A 234 -3.61 7.17 23.25
CA HIS A 234 -3.09 8.11 24.26
C HIS A 234 -2.22 7.47 25.37
N LEU A 235 -1.27 6.61 25.01
CA LEU A 235 -0.33 6.01 25.97
C LEU A 235 1.07 6.62 25.89
N SER A 236 1.62 7.02 27.03
CA SER A 236 3.03 7.38 27.15
C SER A 236 3.92 6.13 26.97
N ARG A 237 4.93 6.22 26.12
CA ARG A 237 5.92 5.17 25.86
C ARG A 237 5.36 3.79 25.47
N PRO A 238 4.49 3.69 24.46
CA PRO A 238 3.96 2.39 24.06
C PRO A 238 5.10 1.54 23.49
N LYS A 239 5.10 0.25 23.85
CA LYS A 239 5.90 -0.77 23.17
C LYS A 239 5.01 -1.44 22.15
N VAL A 240 5.41 -1.40 20.89
CA VAL A 240 4.62 -1.88 19.75
C VAL A 240 5.46 -2.83 18.90
N MET A 241 4.82 -3.81 18.29
CA MET A 241 5.43 -4.68 17.28
C MET A 241 4.37 -5.10 16.27
N GLY A 242 4.76 -5.32 15.03
CA GLY A 242 3.82 -5.73 13.98
C GLY A 242 4.15 -5.11 12.64
N ASN A 243 3.41 -5.55 11.63
CA ASN A 243 3.69 -5.25 10.23
C ASN A 243 3.24 -3.83 9.84
N CYS A 244 2.30 -3.23 10.56
CA CYS A 244 1.83 -1.89 10.21
C CYS A 244 2.80 -0.78 10.60
N PHE A 245 3.57 -0.97 11.67
CA PHE A 245 4.29 0.15 12.26
C PHE A 245 5.53 0.53 11.44
N GLY A 246 5.57 1.79 11.00
CA GLY A 246 6.62 2.34 10.17
C GLY A 246 6.62 1.81 8.74
N ARG A 247 5.57 1.07 8.37
CA ARG A 247 5.37 0.52 7.03
C ARG A 247 4.56 1.50 6.20
N CYS A 248 5.04 1.86 5.02
CA CYS A 248 4.27 2.74 4.14
C CYS A 248 3.04 2.01 3.59
N GLY A 249 1.92 2.73 3.51
CA GLY A 249 0.67 2.25 2.94
C GLY A 249 -0.48 2.18 3.93
N GLY A 250 -1.70 2.30 3.41
CA GLY A 250 -2.90 2.36 4.24
C GLY A 250 -3.33 1.04 4.88
N GLY A 251 -4.16 1.13 5.92
CA GLY A 251 -4.86 -0.03 6.50
C GLY A 251 -3.97 -1.22 6.84
N CYS A 252 -2.75 -0.98 7.32
CA CYS A 252 -1.79 -2.01 7.78
C CYS A 252 -1.19 -2.95 6.72
N GLY A 253 -1.43 -2.69 5.43
CA GLY A 253 -1.24 -3.70 4.40
C GLY A 253 -0.33 -3.37 3.23
N GLY A 254 0.48 -2.29 3.26
CA GLY A 254 1.15 -1.78 2.06
C GLY A 254 2.28 -2.61 1.44
N ASP A 255 3.22 -1.98 0.75
CA ASP A 255 4.35 -2.71 0.16
C ASP A 255 5.38 -3.07 1.24
N THR A 256 6.63 -3.41 0.94
CA THR A 256 7.63 -3.75 1.98
C THR A 256 8.50 -2.55 2.36
N GLN A 257 7.97 -1.34 2.21
CA GLN A 257 8.65 -0.08 2.47
C GLN A 257 8.57 0.25 3.96
N TYR A 258 9.73 0.49 4.58
CA TYR A 258 9.79 0.92 5.98
C TYR A 258 10.61 2.19 6.09
N THR A 259 9.99 3.27 6.56
CA THR A 259 10.61 4.60 6.60
C THR A 259 10.33 5.34 7.90
N LEU A 260 11.17 6.35 8.17
CA LEU A 260 10.96 7.24 9.31
C LEU A 260 9.67 8.04 9.19
N ASP A 261 9.30 8.53 8.00
CA ASP A 261 8.13 9.39 7.87
C ASP A 261 6.81 8.61 7.97
N ALA A 262 6.76 7.38 7.45
CA ALA A 262 5.66 6.46 7.77
C ALA A 262 5.56 6.22 9.29
N THR A 263 6.71 6.01 9.95
CA THR A 263 6.76 5.85 11.42
C THR A 263 6.28 7.12 12.15
N ASN A 264 6.51 8.31 11.60
CA ASN A 264 6.04 9.59 12.16
C ASN A 264 4.54 9.77 11.98
N HIS A 265 4.01 9.43 10.82
CA HIS A 265 2.58 9.43 10.54
C HIS A 265 1.83 8.47 11.47
N ASP A 266 2.28 7.20 11.55
CA ASP A 266 1.67 6.17 12.41
C ASP A 266 1.66 6.59 13.88
N GLY A 267 2.77 7.18 14.34
CA GLY A 267 2.91 7.68 15.70
C GLY A 267 2.00 8.87 16.00
N CYS A 268 1.71 9.72 15.01
CA CYS A 268 0.78 10.83 15.16
C CYS A 268 -0.64 10.32 15.42
N VAL A 269 -1.10 9.36 14.60
CA VAL A 269 -2.43 8.75 14.70
C VAL A 269 -2.60 8.02 16.03
N ARG A 270 -1.62 7.17 16.39
CA ARG A 270 -1.64 6.34 17.60
C ARG A 270 -1.47 7.12 18.90
N ASN A 271 -1.07 8.39 18.83
CA ASN A 271 -1.14 9.27 20.00
C ASN A 271 -2.54 9.92 20.15
N GLY A 272 -3.57 9.27 19.61
CA GLY A 272 -5.00 9.59 19.72
C GLY A 272 -5.43 10.78 18.87
N HIS A 273 -4.70 11.06 17.79
CA HIS A 273 -5.17 11.96 16.75
C HIS A 273 -5.85 11.15 15.65
N ALA A 274 -6.95 11.66 15.10
CA ALA A 274 -7.54 11.02 13.94
C ALA A 274 -6.59 11.10 12.73
N LEU A 275 -6.56 10.06 11.91
CA LEU A 275 -5.95 10.03 10.58
C LEU A 275 -6.27 11.29 9.77
N THR A 276 -7.50 11.78 9.92
CA THR A 276 -8.05 12.91 9.18
C THR A 276 -7.84 14.27 9.87
N SER A 277 -7.13 14.29 11.00
CA SER A 277 -6.94 15.50 11.78
C SER A 277 -5.83 16.38 11.23
N GLY A 278 -6.03 17.70 11.33
CA GLY A 278 -5.00 18.69 10.97
C GLY A 278 -3.66 18.51 11.71
N TYR A 279 -3.65 17.79 12.84
CA TYR A 279 -2.44 17.48 13.60
C TYR A 279 -1.49 16.52 12.88
N CYS A 280 -2.03 15.60 12.07
CA CYS A 280 -1.23 14.60 11.35
C CYS A 280 -0.99 14.97 9.89
N ASN A 281 -1.60 16.04 9.37
CA ASN A 281 -1.45 16.48 7.98
C ASN A 281 0.00 16.67 7.54
N ASP A 282 0.85 17.26 8.40
CA ASP A 282 2.26 17.47 8.09
C ASP A 282 3.01 16.13 7.98
N GLN A 283 2.65 15.16 8.83
CA GLN A 283 3.26 13.82 8.81
C GLN A 283 2.74 12.99 7.63
N PHE A 284 1.46 13.08 7.30
CA PHE A 284 0.89 12.49 6.10
C PHE A 284 1.59 13.04 4.85
N THR A 285 1.77 14.37 4.84
CA THR A 285 2.48 15.07 3.77
C THR A 285 3.93 14.62 3.65
N ALA A 286 4.62 14.43 4.77
CA ALA A 286 6.00 13.94 4.79
C ALA A 286 6.11 12.45 4.42
N ALA A 287 5.08 11.62 4.67
CA ALA A 287 5.09 10.20 4.34
C ALA A 287 4.59 9.90 2.91
N SER A 288 4.04 10.90 2.21
CA SER A 288 3.40 10.73 0.90
C SER A 288 4.41 10.36 -0.21
N ASP A 289 5.60 10.96 -0.21
CA ASP A 289 6.66 10.62 -1.15
C ASP A 289 7.31 9.28 -0.81
N ASP A 290 7.41 8.95 0.48
CA ASP A 290 7.83 7.63 0.93
C ASP A 290 6.92 6.53 0.35
N GLU A 291 5.60 6.62 0.49
CA GLU A 291 4.70 5.58 -0.07
C GLU A 291 4.81 5.47 -1.59
N LEU A 292 4.97 6.60 -2.30
CA LEU A 292 5.07 6.57 -3.75
C LEU A 292 6.43 6.06 -4.24
N TYR A 293 7.53 6.40 -3.57
CA TYR A 293 8.88 6.28 -4.14
C TYR A 293 9.90 5.54 -3.28
N ALA A 294 9.64 5.29 -2.00
CA ALA A 294 10.59 4.55 -1.19
C ALA A 294 10.79 3.13 -1.77
N PRO A 295 12.04 2.64 -1.74
CA PRO A 295 12.33 1.29 -2.17
C PRO A 295 11.72 0.28 -1.20
N ASP A 296 11.24 -0.82 -1.78
CA ASP A 296 10.80 -1.99 -1.03
C ASP A 296 12.00 -2.61 -0.30
N CYS A 297 11.85 -3.00 0.97
CA CYS A 297 12.92 -3.63 1.73
C CYS A 297 13.21 -5.07 1.27
N TYR A 298 12.24 -5.72 0.62
CA TYR A 298 12.31 -7.10 0.11
C TYR A 298 11.19 -7.44 -0.87
#